data_AF-A0A382ADL3-F1
#
_entry.id   AF-A0A382ADL3-F1
#
_cell.length_a   1.000
_cell.length_b   1.000
_cell.length_c   1.000
_cell.angle_alpha   90.00
_cell.angle_beta   90.00
_cell.angle_gamma   90.00
#
_symmetry.space_group_name_H-M   'P 1'
#
loop_
_entity.id
_entity.type
_entity.pdbx_description
1 polymer ?
#
loop_
_entity_poly.entity_id
_entity_poly.type
_entity_poly.pdbx_seq_one_letter_code
_entity_poly.pdbx_strand_id
1 'polypeptide(L)'
;EGLFEPIHKQSLPFIPTKIGIISSPTGAAIQDIFNTIKRRFNLVELLVYPTLVQGQEASKQICQAIDVANNRDECSVIILARGGGSLEDLWCFNEEKVARAVFESNIPIITGIGHETDTTIADMVSDLRAPTPTGAAEMILPEATELINTFTNRSRQITQAFSLILKNLHNVLMRNQIKLEENHPKTKLQQRSQQLDAIQQKIQTMPNTYINSLQSSLNNKINALAIQNPKFTIDSIHSDLKEVNHQLVLFTQQVFNRQQQQFSIAMAKLNGISPLQNLSRGYAYVTDDKTGQHIKSLNTIKKGSALTTRLKDGSF
;
A
#
# COMPACT_ATOMS: atom_id res chain seq x y z
N GLU A 1 -47.60 48.50 -34.41
CA GLU A 1 -48.32 47.40 -33.74
C GLU A 1 -47.42 46.49 -32.91
N GLY A 2 -46.10 46.71 -32.80
CA GLY A 2 -45.26 45.96 -31.84
C GLY A 2 -45.13 44.46 -32.08
N LEU A 3 -45.62 43.94 -33.21
CA LEU A 3 -45.72 42.49 -33.51
C LEU A 3 -44.38 41.72 -33.45
N PHE A 4 -43.25 42.41 -33.49
CA PHE A 4 -41.91 41.82 -33.41
C PHE A 4 -41.34 41.81 -31.98
N GLU A 5 -42.01 42.47 -31.03
CA GLU A 5 -41.52 42.57 -29.66
C GLU A 5 -41.48 41.20 -29.00
N PRO A 6 -40.40 40.88 -28.27
CA PRO A 6 -40.22 39.57 -27.65
C PRO A 6 -41.28 39.26 -26.58
N ILE A 7 -42.02 40.27 -26.11
CA ILE A 7 -43.08 40.12 -25.10
C ILE A 7 -44.29 39.34 -25.62
N HIS A 8 -44.49 39.32 -26.94
CA HIS A 8 -45.60 38.61 -27.58
C HIS A 8 -45.25 37.18 -27.98
N LYS A 9 -43.97 36.79 -27.89
CA LYS A 9 -43.49 35.48 -28.32
C LYS A 9 -43.80 34.42 -27.26
N GLN A 10 -44.41 33.32 -27.70
CA GLN A 10 -44.73 32.17 -26.88
C GLN A 10 -43.48 31.32 -26.63
N SER A 11 -43.39 30.71 -25.44
CA SER A 11 -42.29 29.80 -25.12
C SER A 11 -42.53 28.42 -25.74
N LEU A 12 -41.50 27.86 -26.36
CA LEU A 12 -41.55 26.52 -26.93
C LEU A 12 -41.67 25.44 -25.83
N PRO A 13 -42.41 24.35 -26.08
CA PRO A 13 -42.48 23.22 -25.16
C PRO A 13 -41.12 22.53 -25.05
N PHE A 14 -40.74 22.12 -23.83
CA PHE A 14 -39.46 21.46 -23.59
C PHE A 14 -39.32 20.11 -24.33
N ILE A 15 -40.41 19.33 -24.40
CA ILE A 15 -40.51 18.13 -25.23
C ILE A 15 -41.90 18.17 -25.88
N PRO A 16 -42.00 18.50 -27.18
CA PRO A 16 -43.28 18.45 -27.88
C PRO A 16 -43.74 17.00 -28.01
N THR A 17 -45.04 16.75 -27.88
CA THR A 17 -45.64 15.43 -28.13
C THR A 17 -45.92 15.22 -29.61
N LYS A 18 -46.46 16.27 -30.25
CA LYS A 18 -46.71 16.32 -31.69
C LYS A 18 -46.22 17.63 -32.28
N ILE A 19 -45.59 17.53 -33.46
CA ILE A 19 -45.10 18.67 -34.23
C ILE A 19 -45.91 18.78 -35.52
N GLY A 20 -46.49 19.96 -35.74
CA GLY A 20 -47.10 20.32 -37.03
C GLY A 20 -46.04 20.81 -38.00
N ILE A 21 -46.03 20.33 -39.24
CA ILE A 21 -45.10 20.80 -40.28
C ILE A 21 -45.92 21.39 -41.41
N ILE A 22 -45.81 22.70 -41.61
CA ILE A 22 -46.39 23.43 -42.74
C ILE A 22 -45.27 23.60 -43.78
N SER A 23 -45.33 22.78 -44.83
CA SER A 23 -44.36 22.81 -45.93
C SER A 23 -44.91 22.13 -47.19
N SER A 24 -44.16 22.25 -48.30
CA SER A 24 -44.49 21.52 -49.53
C SER A 24 -44.32 20.01 -49.32
N PRO A 25 -45.32 19.18 -49.68
CA PRO A 25 -45.27 17.73 -49.48
C PRO A 25 -44.17 17.03 -50.30
N THR A 26 -43.68 17.65 -51.37
CA THR A 26 -42.65 17.09 -52.27
C THR A 26 -41.29 17.78 -52.14
N GLY A 27 -41.14 18.76 -51.25
CA GLY A 27 -39.90 19.55 -51.11
C GLY A 27 -38.80 18.83 -50.34
N ALA A 28 -37.53 19.17 -50.59
CA ALA A 28 -36.40 18.64 -49.80
C ALA A 28 -36.50 19.00 -48.30
N ALA A 29 -37.07 20.18 -47.99
CA ALA A 29 -37.20 20.67 -46.62
C ALA A 29 -37.97 19.75 -45.68
N ILE A 30 -39.08 19.13 -46.14
CA ILE A 30 -39.85 18.21 -45.29
C ILE A 30 -39.06 16.93 -45.01
N GLN A 31 -38.32 16.43 -46.00
CA GLN A 31 -37.48 15.25 -45.86
C GLN A 31 -36.32 15.51 -44.90
N ASP A 32 -35.71 16.68 -44.97
CA ASP A 32 -34.63 17.10 -44.09
C ASP A 32 -35.08 17.24 -42.64
N ILE A 33 -36.26 17.85 -42.42
CA ILE A 33 -36.91 17.90 -41.10
C ILE A 33 -37.16 16.48 -40.58
N PHE A 34 -37.79 15.63 -41.39
CA PHE A 34 -38.10 14.25 -41.00
C PHE A 34 -36.84 13.45 -40.60
N ASN A 35 -35.78 13.53 -41.42
CA ASN A 35 -34.51 12.86 -41.16
C ASN A 35 -33.85 13.36 -39.87
N THR A 36 -33.90 14.67 -39.63
CA THR A 36 -33.34 15.31 -38.43
C THR A 36 -34.07 14.87 -37.17
N ILE A 37 -35.41 14.90 -37.19
CA ILE A 37 -36.24 14.46 -36.06
C ILE A 37 -36.02 12.98 -35.77
N LYS A 38 -36.05 12.12 -36.80
CA LYS A 38 -35.81 10.67 -36.66
C LYS A 38 -34.44 10.36 -36.05
N ARG A 39 -33.41 11.13 -36.40
CA ARG A 39 -32.05 10.97 -35.86
C ARG A 39 -31.93 11.46 -34.41
N ARG A 40 -32.51 12.61 -34.08
CA ARG A 40 -32.34 13.25 -32.75
C ARG A 40 -33.32 12.73 -31.71
N PHE A 41 -34.59 12.56 -32.07
CA PHE A 41 -35.65 12.24 -31.12
C PHE A 41 -36.87 11.58 -31.80
N ASN A 42 -36.84 10.25 -31.92
CA ASN A 42 -37.84 9.45 -32.66
C ASN A 42 -39.13 9.12 -31.87
N LEU A 43 -39.40 9.82 -30.76
CA LEU A 43 -40.59 9.57 -29.92
C LEU A 43 -41.73 10.55 -30.18
N VAL A 44 -41.58 11.43 -31.18
CA VAL A 44 -42.52 12.52 -31.48
C VAL A 44 -43.35 12.18 -32.71
N GLU A 45 -44.64 12.48 -32.64
CA GLU A 45 -45.53 12.35 -33.78
C GLU A 45 -45.43 13.57 -34.70
N LEU A 46 -45.45 13.35 -36.00
CA LEU A 46 -45.38 14.40 -37.01
C LEU A 46 -46.70 14.50 -37.76
N LEU A 47 -47.27 15.70 -37.78
CA LEU A 47 -48.49 16.04 -38.51
C LEU A 47 -48.12 16.99 -39.65
N VAL A 48 -48.22 16.51 -40.88
CA VAL A 48 -47.89 17.32 -42.06
C VAL A 48 -49.15 18.03 -42.54
N TYR A 49 -49.07 19.35 -42.65
CA TYR A 49 -50.04 20.22 -43.29
C TYR A 49 -49.48 20.62 -44.65
N PRO A 50 -49.83 19.90 -45.73
CA PRO A 50 -49.25 20.13 -47.05
C PRO A 50 -49.71 21.49 -47.59
N THR A 51 -48.76 22.37 -47.86
CA THR A 51 -49.03 23.73 -48.36
C THR A 51 -48.07 24.12 -49.47
N LEU A 52 -48.57 24.89 -50.44
CA LEU A 52 -47.68 25.61 -51.35
C LEU A 52 -46.91 26.67 -50.55
N VAL A 53 -45.58 26.64 -50.71
CA VAL A 53 -44.64 27.55 -50.04
C VAL A 53 -43.93 28.50 -51.02
N GLN A 54 -44.45 28.57 -52.25
CA GLN A 54 -43.98 29.46 -53.32
C GLN A 54 -45.11 29.77 -54.30
N GLY A 55 -45.04 30.92 -54.96
CA GLY A 55 -46.06 31.40 -55.90
C GLY A 55 -47.20 32.19 -55.24
N GLN A 56 -48.07 32.77 -56.07
CA GLN A 56 -49.08 33.75 -55.64
C GLN A 56 -50.16 33.19 -54.69
N GLU A 57 -50.47 31.89 -54.78
CA GLU A 57 -51.45 31.26 -53.90
C GLU A 57 -50.85 30.72 -52.58
N ALA A 58 -49.52 30.76 -52.42
CA ALA A 58 -48.84 30.24 -51.23
C ALA A 58 -49.28 30.96 -49.96
N SER A 59 -49.34 32.28 -49.97
CA SER A 59 -49.69 33.08 -48.79
C SER A 59 -51.07 32.74 -48.24
N LYS A 60 -52.07 32.52 -49.11
CA LYS A 60 -53.42 32.10 -48.69
C LYS A 60 -53.40 30.69 -48.10
N GLN A 61 -52.69 29.75 -48.71
CA GLN A 61 -52.60 28.38 -48.23
C GLN A 61 -51.86 28.26 -46.91
N ILE A 62 -50.80 29.05 -46.70
CA ILE A 62 -50.07 29.11 -45.44
C ILE A 62 -51.01 29.59 -44.33
N CYS A 63 -51.75 30.68 -44.54
CA CYS A 63 -52.72 31.17 -43.56
C CYS A 63 -53.77 30.09 -43.24
N GLN A 64 -54.35 29.47 -44.27
CA GLN A 64 -55.34 28.39 -44.08
C GLN A 64 -54.77 27.19 -43.31
N ALA A 65 -53.51 26.82 -43.53
CA ALA A 65 -52.89 25.71 -42.81
C ALA A 65 -52.63 26.05 -41.35
N ILE A 66 -52.22 27.28 -41.05
CA ILE A 66 -52.10 27.78 -39.67
C ILE A 66 -53.47 27.74 -38.99
N ASP A 67 -54.52 28.24 -39.65
CA ASP A 67 -55.90 28.20 -39.12
C ASP A 67 -56.37 26.76 -38.88
N VAL A 68 -56.11 25.85 -39.82
CA VAL A 68 -56.48 24.43 -39.67
C VAL A 68 -55.73 23.79 -38.51
N ALA A 69 -54.44 24.07 -38.34
CA ALA A 69 -53.64 23.55 -37.23
C ALA A 69 -54.15 24.08 -35.88
N ASN A 70 -54.44 25.39 -35.79
CA ASN A 70 -55.00 26.01 -34.60
C ASN A 70 -56.41 25.48 -34.25
N ASN A 71 -57.25 25.24 -35.26
CA ASN A 71 -58.59 24.69 -35.06
C ASN A 71 -58.59 23.22 -34.61
N ARG A 72 -57.59 22.44 -35.03
CA ARG A 72 -57.45 21.04 -34.62
C ARG A 72 -56.84 20.90 -33.23
N ASP A 73 -55.95 21.82 -32.85
CA ASP A 73 -55.26 21.83 -31.55
C ASP A 73 -54.58 20.50 -31.20
N GLU A 74 -54.06 19.81 -32.23
CA GLU A 74 -53.40 18.50 -32.09
C GLU A 74 -51.88 18.62 -31.91
N CYS A 75 -51.31 19.77 -32.27
CA CYS A 75 -49.87 20.01 -32.28
C CYS A 75 -49.46 20.92 -31.13
N SER A 76 -48.34 20.59 -30.48
CA SER A 76 -47.77 21.43 -29.42
C SER A 76 -46.87 22.55 -29.95
N VAL A 77 -46.41 22.43 -31.19
CA VAL A 77 -45.58 23.41 -31.90
C VAL A 77 -45.75 23.21 -33.41
N ILE A 78 -45.64 24.30 -34.17
CA ILE A 78 -45.69 24.30 -35.64
C ILE A 78 -44.34 24.72 -36.20
N ILE A 79 -43.83 23.97 -37.17
CA ILE A 79 -42.70 24.34 -38.02
C ILE A 79 -43.26 24.88 -39.33
N LEU A 80 -43.06 26.17 -39.58
CA LEU A 80 -43.28 26.77 -40.90
C LEU A 80 -41.95 26.76 -41.65
N ALA A 81 -41.82 25.88 -42.65
CA ALA A 81 -40.55 25.66 -43.30
C ALA A 81 -40.62 25.69 -44.82
N ARG A 82 -39.58 26.28 -45.41
CA ARG A 82 -39.30 26.23 -46.84
C ARG A 82 -37.80 26.06 -47.03
N GLY A 83 -37.42 25.19 -47.97
CA GLY A 83 -36.02 25.06 -48.39
C GLY A 83 -35.50 26.31 -49.08
N GLY A 84 -34.25 26.27 -49.55
CA GLY A 84 -33.65 27.36 -50.32
C GLY A 84 -34.38 27.65 -51.63
N GLY A 85 -34.08 28.81 -52.22
CA GLY A 85 -34.61 29.27 -53.50
C GLY A 85 -34.32 30.75 -53.70
N SER A 86 -34.87 31.36 -54.74
CA SER A 86 -34.67 32.80 -54.95
C SER A 86 -35.49 33.62 -53.94
N LEU A 87 -35.10 34.88 -53.74
CA LEU A 87 -35.82 35.82 -52.85
C LEU A 87 -37.26 36.04 -53.32
N GLU A 88 -37.51 35.99 -54.63
CA GLU A 88 -38.84 36.13 -55.22
C GLU A 88 -39.77 35.00 -54.78
N ASP A 89 -39.24 33.79 -54.65
CA ASP A 89 -40.03 32.66 -54.18
C ASP A 89 -40.29 32.71 -52.66
N LEU A 90 -39.48 33.45 -51.89
CA LEU A 90 -39.69 33.67 -50.45
C LEU A 90 -40.71 34.78 -50.18
N TRP A 91 -41.15 35.50 -51.20
CA TRP A 91 -41.96 36.70 -51.03
C TRP A 91 -43.29 36.46 -50.32
N CYS A 92 -43.85 35.25 -50.46
CA CYS A 92 -45.10 34.87 -49.78
C CYS A 92 -45.02 35.01 -48.24
N PHE A 93 -43.82 34.87 -47.65
CA PHE A 93 -43.56 35.02 -46.21
C PHE A 93 -43.38 36.49 -45.77
N ASN A 94 -43.32 37.43 -46.72
CA ASN A 94 -43.28 38.87 -46.47
C ASN A 94 -44.66 39.54 -46.59
N GLU A 95 -45.72 38.78 -46.91
CA GLU A 95 -47.06 39.33 -46.97
C GLU A 95 -47.65 39.55 -45.58
N GLU A 96 -48.33 40.69 -45.40
CA GLU A 96 -48.96 41.07 -44.12
C GLU A 96 -49.92 39.99 -43.59
N LYS A 97 -50.66 39.33 -44.49
CA LYS A 97 -51.61 38.28 -44.10
C LYS A 97 -50.92 37.10 -43.40
N VAL A 98 -49.76 36.69 -43.91
CA VAL A 98 -48.97 35.60 -43.30
C VAL A 98 -48.38 36.05 -41.98
N ALA A 99 -47.87 37.28 -41.90
CA ALA A 99 -47.37 37.86 -40.66
C ALA A 99 -48.46 37.87 -39.56
N ARG A 100 -49.69 38.32 -39.89
CA ARG A 100 -50.81 38.32 -38.93
C ARG A 100 -51.23 36.91 -38.54
N ALA A 101 -51.32 35.98 -39.48
CA ALA A 101 -51.66 34.59 -39.18
C ALA A 101 -50.63 33.92 -38.26
N VAL A 102 -49.34 34.22 -38.43
CA VAL A 102 -48.28 33.70 -37.54
C VAL A 102 -48.42 34.31 -36.14
N PHE A 103 -48.66 35.62 -36.04
CA PHE A 103 -48.81 36.31 -34.75
C PHE A 103 -50.05 35.85 -33.96
N GLU A 104 -51.18 35.64 -34.65
CA GLU A 104 -52.46 35.28 -34.05
C GLU A 104 -52.56 33.78 -33.71
N SER A 105 -51.52 33.00 -34.00
CA SER A 105 -51.52 31.57 -33.75
C SER A 105 -51.54 31.25 -32.25
N ASN A 106 -52.41 30.31 -31.84
CA ASN A 106 -52.46 29.83 -30.46
C ASN A 106 -51.37 28.80 -30.16
N ILE A 107 -50.89 28.11 -31.20
CA ILE A 107 -49.80 27.15 -31.12
C ILE A 107 -48.50 27.89 -31.48
N PRO A 108 -47.40 27.72 -30.72
CA PRO A 108 -46.14 28.40 -31.02
C PRO A 108 -45.59 27.97 -32.38
N ILE A 109 -45.16 28.95 -33.17
CA ILE A 109 -44.61 28.77 -34.52
C ILE A 109 -43.12 29.05 -34.52
N ILE A 110 -42.34 28.07 -34.96
CA ILE A 110 -40.95 28.26 -35.35
C ILE A 110 -40.85 28.34 -36.88
N THR A 111 -40.07 29.29 -37.37
CA THR A 111 -39.80 29.40 -38.80
C THR A 111 -38.46 28.79 -39.15
N GLY A 112 -38.41 28.07 -40.27
CA GLY A 112 -37.19 27.53 -40.88
C GLY A 112 -37.22 27.81 -42.38
N ILE A 113 -37.14 29.08 -42.73
CA ILE A 113 -37.36 29.58 -44.10
C ILE A 113 -36.01 29.96 -44.71
N GLY A 114 -35.66 29.35 -45.86
CA GLY A 114 -34.46 29.74 -46.61
C GLY A 114 -33.16 29.35 -45.91
N HIS A 115 -32.17 30.26 -45.93
CA HIS A 115 -30.86 30.12 -45.28
C HIS A 115 -30.61 31.24 -44.28
N GLU A 116 -29.49 31.20 -43.57
CA GLU A 116 -29.17 32.14 -42.48
C GLU A 116 -29.28 33.63 -42.88
N THR A 117 -28.94 33.97 -44.12
CA THR A 117 -29.00 35.34 -44.67
C THR A 117 -30.41 35.80 -45.05
N ASP A 118 -31.34 34.88 -45.24
CA ASP A 118 -32.69 35.17 -45.69
C ASP A 118 -33.55 35.43 -44.45
N THR A 119 -33.94 36.68 -44.23
CA THR A 119 -34.82 37.04 -43.12
C THR A 119 -36.13 37.57 -43.69
N THR A 120 -37.22 36.92 -43.34
CA THR A 120 -38.58 37.30 -43.79
C THR A 120 -39.37 37.96 -42.67
N ILE A 121 -40.46 38.63 -43.00
CA ILE A 121 -41.36 39.21 -41.98
C ILE A 121 -41.95 38.10 -41.10
N ALA A 122 -42.30 36.94 -41.68
CA ALA A 122 -42.74 35.78 -40.92
C ALA A 122 -41.71 35.35 -39.86
N ASP A 123 -40.39 35.41 -40.16
CA ASP A 123 -39.33 35.11 -39.19
C ASP A 123 -39.23 36.11 -38.03
N MET A 124 -39.60 37.37 -38.29
CA MET A 124 -39.55 38.40 -37.25
C MET A 124 -40.72 38.26 -36.27
N VAL A 125 -41.88 37.86 -36.81
CA VAL A 125 -43.13 37.68 -36.05
C VAL A 125 -43.19 36.34 -35.34
N SER A 126 -42.54 35.30 -35.87
CA SER A 126 -42.55 33.97 -35.25
C SER A 126 -41.98 33.96 -33.84
N ASP A 127 -42.41 32.97 -33.05
CA ASP A 127 -41.97 32.81 -31.66
C ASP A 127 -40.48 32.48 -31.59
N LEU A 128 -39.99 31.71 -32.56
CA LEU A 128 -38.58 31.46 -32.76
C LEU A 128 -38.23 31.41 -34.25
N ARG A 129 -37.08 32.00 -34.60
CA ARG A 129 -36.48 31.86 -35.94
C ARG A 129 -35.37 30.82 -35.89
N ALA A 130 -35.43 29.87 -36.81
CA ALA A 130 -34.31 28.99 -37.14
C ALA A 130 -33.72 29.35 -38.52
N PRO A 131 -32.40 29.19 -38.71
CA PRO A 131 -31.72 29.57 -39.95
C PRO A 131 -32.05 28.66 -41.14
N THR A 132 -32.52 27.44 -40.90
CA THR A 132 -32.85 26.44 -41.93
C THR A 132 -33.99 25.54 -41.45
N PRO A 133 -34.68 24.82 -42.36
CA PRO A 133 -35.65 23.79 -41.99
C PRO A 133 -35.07 22.74 -41.00
N THR A 134 -33.83 22.30 -41.22
CA THR A 134 -33.14 21.39 -40.30
C THR A 134 -32.88 22.03 -38.95
N GLY A 135 -32.42 23.28 -38.92
CA GLY A 135 -32.20 24.04 -37.70
C GLY A 135 -33.48 24.18 -36.87
N ALA A 136 -34.64 24.32 -37.51
CA ALA A 136 -35.92 24.38 -36.79
C ALA A 136 -36.19 23.09 -36.02
N ALA A 137 -35.97 21.93 -36.66
CA ALA A 137 -36.08 20.64 -36.00
C ALA A 137 -35.06 20.46 -34.87
N GLU A 138 -33.83 20.99 -35.04
CA GLU A 138 -32.79 20.93 -34.01
C GLU A 138 -33.08 21.83 -32.80
N MET A 139 -33.72 22.98 -33.00
CA MET A 139 -34.05 23.91 -31.91
C MET A 139 -35.26 23.45 -31.08
N ILE A 140 -36.21 22.75 -31.71
CA ILE A 140 -37.40 22.23 -30.99
C ILE A 140 -37.05 20.99 -30.14
N LEU A 141 -36.16 20.13 -30.63
CA LEU A 141 -35.96 18.80 -30.03
C LEU A 141 -34.60 18.67 -29.32
N PRO A 142 -34.59 18.22 -28.05
CA PRO A 142 -33.35 17.86 -27.39
C PRO A 142 -32.71 16.62 -28.03
N GLU A 143 -31.42 16.42 -27.79
CA GLU A 143 -30.75 15.19 -28.22
C GLU A 143 -31.13 14.02 -27.30
N ALA A 144 -31.58 12.89 -27.85
CA ALA A 144 -31.96 11.72 -27.05
C ALA A 144 -30.82 11.23 -26.13
N THR A 145 -29.57 11.36 -26.57
CA THR A 145 -28.38 11.01 -25.78
C THR A 145 -28.25 11.87 -24.52
N GLU A 146 -28.57 13.17 -24.60
CA GLU A 146 -28.54 14.10 -23.47
C GLU A 146 -29.61 13.73 -22.43
N LEU A 147 -30.82 13.39 -22.87
CA LEU A 147 -31.89 12.92 -21.98
C LEU A 147 -31.52 11.61 -21.28
N ILE A 148 -30.91 10.65 -22.00
CA ILE A 148 -30.42 9.41 -21.40
C ILE A 148 -29.29 9.70 -20.39
N ASN A 149 -28.35 10.57 -20.74
CA ASN A 149 -27.24 10.95 -19.86
C ASN A 149 -27.71 11.66 -18.59
N THR A 150 -28.70 12.54 -18.70
CA THR A 150 -29.29 13.22 -17.52
C THR A 150 -30.04 12.23 -16.63
N PHE A 151 -30.81 11.30 -17.21
CA PHE A 151 -31.53 10.27 -16.46
C PHE A 151 -30.57 9.31 -15.74
N THR A 152 -29.55 8.81 -16.45
CA THR A 152 -28.54 7.91 -15.87
C THR A 152 -27.74 8.58 -14.75
N ASN A 153 -27.37 9.85 -14.91
CA ASN A 153 -26.71 10.62 -13.86
C ASN A 153 -27.59 10.82 -12.63
N ARG A 154 -28.87 11.18 -12.81
CA ARG A 154 -29.83 11.32 -11.70
C ARG A 154 -30.03 9.98 -10.98
N SER A 155 -30.19 8.89 -11.72
CA SER A 155 -30.31 7.52 -11.15
C SER A 155 -29.09 7.13 -10.32
N ARG A 156 -27.88 7.42 -10.83
CA ARG A 156 -26.63 7.20 -10.10
C ARG A 156 -26.56 8.02 -8.80
N GLN A 157 -26.93 9.29 -8.85
CA GLN A 157 -26.97 10.16 -7.66
C GLN A 157 -27.93 9.64 -6.60
N ILE A 158 -29.13 9.21 -7.00
CA ILE A 158 -30.12 8.61 -6.11
C ILE A 158 -29.55 7.35 -5.45
N THR A 159 -28.95 6.46 -6.24
CA THR A 159 -28.36 5.21 -5.74
C THR A 159 -27.24 5.48 -4.72
N GLN A 160 -26.38 6.45 -5.01
CA GLN A 160 -25.33 6.88 -4.09
C GLN A 160 -25.90 7.47 -2.79
N ALA A 161 -26.90 8.33 -2.88
CA ALA A 161 -27.56 8.89 -1.70
C ALA A 161 -28.19 7.79 -0.82
N PHE A 162 -28.89 6.82 -1.42
CA PHE A 162 -29.44 5.68 -0.70
C PHE A 162 -28.36 4.83 -0.03
N SER A 163 -27.25 4.55 -0.72
CA SER A 163 -26.14 3.79 -0.13
C SER A 163 -25.54 4.48 1.11
N LEU A 164 -25.44 5.82 1.08
CA LEU A 164 -24.94 6.61 2.21
C LEU A 164 -25.90 6.57 3.39
N ILE A 165 -27.20 6.68 3.13
CA ILE A 165 -28.24 6.58 4.16
C ILE A 165 -28.19 5.19 4.82
N LEU A 166 -28.16 4.12 4.03
CA LEU A 166 -28.09 2.75 4.54
C LEU A 166 -26.82 2.51 5.37
N LYS A 167 -25.67 3.02 4.90
CA LYS A 167 -24.41 2.92 5.65
C LYS A 167 -24.49 3.66 6.99
N ASN A 168 -25.09 4.84 7.03
CA ASN A 168 -25.27 5.59 8.27
C ASN A 168 -26.20 4.88 9.25
N LEU A 169 -27.33 4.36 8.76
CA LEU A 169 -28.26 3.57 9.59
C LEU A 169 -27.58 2.32 10.15
N HIS A 170 -26.82 1.60 9.32
CA HIS A 170 -26.06 0.44 9.76
C HIS A 170 -25.04 0.82 10.86
N ASN A 171 -24.30 1.92 10.69
CA ASN A 171 -23.36 2.39 11.71
C ASN A 171 -24.05 2.76 13.03
N VAL A 172 -25.24 3.36 12.97
CA VAL A 172 -26.03 3.66 14.18
C VAL A 172 -26.47 2.38 14.88
N LEU A 173 -26.96 1.38 14.12
CA LEU A 173 -27.35 0.08 14.67
C LEU A 173 -26.15 -0.62 15.34
N MET A 174 -25.00 -0.68 14.66
CA MET A 174 -23.78 -1.28 15.22
C MET A 174 -23.32 -0.58 16.50
N ARG A 175 -23.36 0.76 16.54
CA ARG A 175 -23.04 1.52 17.76
C ARG A 175 -24.00 1.21 18.90
N ASN A 176 -25.30 1.10 18.62
CA ASN A 176 -26.30 0.79 19.63
C ASN A 176 -26.16 -0.65 20.13
N GLN A 177 -25.81 -1.58 19.24
CA GLN A 177 -25.52 -2.97 19.61
C GLN A 177 -24.30 -3.05 20.55
N ILE A 178 -23.19 -2.40 20.21
CA ILE A 178 -21.99 -2.36 21.08
C ILE A 178 -22.34 -1.74 22.44
N LYS A 179 -23.06 -0.61 22.45
CA LYS A 179 -23.53 0.01 23.71
C LYS A 179 -24.39 -0.93 24.54
N LEU A 180 -25.23 -1.75 23.91
CA LEU A 180 -26.06 -2.74 24.61
C LEU A 180 -25.21 -3.86 25.21
N GLU A 181 -24.21 -4.35 24.47
CA GLU A 181 -23.27 -5.40 24.91
C GLU A 181 -22.35 -4.92 26.05
N GLU A 182 -21.83 -3.69 25.97
CA GLU A 182 -21.02 -3.07 27.03
C GLU A 182 -21.82 -2.75 28.29
N ASN A 183 -23.08 -2.37 28.14
CA ASN A 183 -23.98 -2.16 29.27
C ASN A 183 -24.65 -3.43 29.77
N HIS A 184 -24.38 -4.58 29.15
CA HIS A 184 -24.97 -5.83 29.57
C HIS A 184 -24.51 -6.14 31.02
N PRO A 185 -25.45 -6.31 31.97
CA PRO A 185 -25.11 -6.45 33.39
C PRO A 185 -24.17 -7.62 33.65
N LYS A 186 -24.27 -8.70 32.84
CA LYS A 186 -23.33 -9.84 32.90
C LYS A 186 -21.88 -9.43 32.63
N THR A 187 -21.61 -8.61 31.61
CA THR A 187 -20.27 -8.18 31.24
C THR A 187 -19.67 -7.29 32.33
N LYS A 188 -20.47 -6.35 32.87
CA LYS A 188 -20.07 -5.51 34.02
C LYS A 188 -19.80 -6.34 35.27
N LEU A 189 -20.64 -7.32 35.58
CA LEU A 189 -20.44 -8.22 36.72
C LEU A 189 -19.18 -9.08 36.54
N GLN A 190 -18.92 -9.58 35.34
CA GLN A 190 -17.74 -10.38 35.04
C GLN A 190 -16.45 -9.57 35.18
N GLN A 191 -16.41 -8.33 34.69
CA GLN A 191 -15.28 -7.42 34.89
C GLN A 191 -15.06 -7.11 36.38
N ARG A 192 -16.12 -6.87 37.16
CA ARG A 192 -16.02 -6.65 38.60
C ARG A 192 -15.54 -7.89 39.35
N SER A 193 -15.99 -9.09 38.94
CA SER A 193 -15.50 -10.36 39.48
C SER A 193 -13.99 -10.52 39.24
N GLN A 194 -13.52 -10.27 38.02
CA GLN A 194 -12.08 -10.34 37.72
C GLN A 194 -11.25 -9.32 38.52
N GLN A 195 -11.77 -8.11 38.74
CA GLN A 195 -11.11 -7.13 39.60
C GLN A 195 -11.03 -7.59 41.06
N LEU A 196 -12.10 -8.22 41.58
CA LEU A 196 -12.10 -8.82 42.91
C LEU A 196 -11.07 -9.95 43.01
N ASP A 197 -11.01 -10.84 42.02
CA ASP A 197 -10.05 -11.95 41.98
C ASP A 197 -8.60 -11.43 41.97
N ALA A 198 -8.31 -10.39 41.19
CA ALA A 198 -6.99 -9.76 41.12
C ALA A 198 -6.59 -9.09 42.45
N ILE A 199 -7.52 -8.42 43.12
CA ILE A 199 -7.29 -7.83 44.45
C ILE A 199 -7.06 -8.93 45.48
N GLN A 200 -7.84 -10.01 45.43
CA GLN A 200 -7.69 -11.16 46.31
C GLN A 200 -6.31 -11.83 46.14
N GLN A 201 -5.87 -12.05 44.91
CA GLN A 201 -4.53 -12.57 44.63
C GLN A 201 -3.42 -11.64 45.14
N LYS A 202 -3.58 -10.32 44.98
CA LYS A 202 -2.62 -9.34 45.54
C LYS A 202 -2.54 -9.41 47.05
N ILE A 203 -3.69 -9.47 47.74
CA ILE A 203 -3.73 -9.57 49.21
C ILE A 203 -3.05 -10.85 49.69
N GLN A 204 -3.17 -11.96 48.96
CA GLN A 204 -2.54 -13.23 49.33
C GLN A 204 -1.03 -13.23 49.09
N THR A 205 -0.56 -12.59 48.02
CA THR A 205 0.85 -12.68 47.60
C THR A 205 1.73 -11.59 48.20
N MET A 206 1.19 -10.37 48.36
CA MET A 206 1.97 -9.20 48.81
C MET A 206 2.63 -9.37 50.18
N PRO A 207 1.97 -9.92 51.22
CA PRO A 207 2.59 -10.10 52.53
C PRO A 207 3.82 -11.01 52.49
N ASN A 208 3.73 -12.14 51.77
CA ASN A 208 4.84 -13.08 51.65
C ASN A 208 6.01 -12.48 50.86
N THR A 209 5.71 -11.77 49.76
CA THR A 209 6.76 -11.06 49.00
C THR A 209 7.46 -9.98 49.84
N TYR A 210 6.70 -9.27 50.68
CA TYR A 210 7.24 -8.26 51.58
C TYR A 210 8.13 -8.88 52.66
N ILE A 211 7.68 -9.95 53.32
CA ILE A 211 8.46 -10.69 54.32
C ILE A 211 9.76 -11.23 53.70
N ASN A 212 9.69 -11.83 52.52
CA ASN A 212 10.88 -12.34 51.83
C ASN A 212 11.85 -11.21 51.49
N SER A 213 11.36 -10.05 51.04
CA SER A 213 12.23 -8.90 50.74
C SER A 213 12.92 -8.33 51.98
N LEU A 214 12.23 -8.31 53.13
CA LEU A 214 12.81 -7.91 54.41
C LEU A 214 13.87 -8.91 54.85
N GLN A 215 13.61 -10.21 54.76
CA GLN A 215 14.58 -11.26 55.08
C GLN A 215 15.83 -11.17 54.20
N SER A 216 15.67 -10.99 52.89
CA SER A 216 16.80 -10.79 51.97
C SER A 216 17.61 -9.53 52.32
N SER A 217 16.93 -8.43 52.66
CA SER A 217 17.60 -7.18 53.07
C SER A 217 18.39 -7.35 54.37
N LEU A 218 17.84 -8.10 55.32
CA LEU A 218 18.47 -8.39 56.61
C LEU A 218 19.70 -9.29 56.42
N ASN A 219 19.59 -10.35 55.62
CA ASN A 219 20.71 -11.23 55.25
C ASN A 219 21.82 -10.46 54.52
N ASN A 220 21.47 -9.55 53.61
CA ASN A 220 22.47 -8.73 52.94
C ASN A 220 23.23 -7.81 53.91
N LYS A 221 22.53 -7.22 54.89
CA LYS A 221 23.18 -6.42 55.95
C LYS A 221 24.05 -7.27 56.89
N ILE A 222 23.60 -8.47 57.25
CA ILE A 222 24.39 -9.43 58.04
C ILE A 222 25.65 -9.83 57.28
N ASN A 223 25.54 -10.17 56.00
CA ASN A 223 26.68 -10.53 55.16
C ASN A 223 27.66 -9.36 55.00
N ALA A 224 27.15 -8.13 54.82
CA ALA A 224 28.00 -6.94 54.79
C ALA A 224 28.78 -6.72 56.09
N LEU A 225 28.13 -6.95 57.25
CA LEU A 225 28.79 -6.89 58.57
C LEU A 225 29.81 -8.01 58.77
N ALA A 226 29.55 -9.21 58.26
CA ALA A 226 30.49 -10.33 58.32
C ALA A 226 31.75 -10.07 57.47
N ILE A 227 31.58 -9.47 56.29
CA ILE A 227 32.69 -9.10 55.39
C ILE A 227 33.55 -7.97 55.99
N GLN A 228 32.95 -7.05 56.75
CA GLN A 228 33.68 -5.97 57.42
C GLN A 228 34.38 -6.40 58.71
N ASN A 229 34.27 -7.66 59.13
CA ASN A 229 34.86 -8.15 60.36
C ASN A 229 36.33 -8.54 60.13
N PRO A 230 37.32 -7.71 60.53
CA PRO A 230 38.72 -7.86 60.10
C PRO A 230 39.36 -9.16 60.59
N LYS A 231 38.79 -9.77 61.62
CA LYS A 231 39.27 -11.02 62.21
C LYS A 231 39.16 -12.19 61.23
N PHE A 232 38.07 -12.28 60.47
CA PHE A 232 37.91 -13.34 59.45
C PHE A 232 38.89 -13.17 58.29
N THR A 233 39.17 -11.93 57.89
CA THR A 233 40.16 -11.64 56.84
C THR A 233 41.58 -11.97 57.30
N ILE A 234 41.92 -11.64 58.55
CA ILE A 234 43.23 -11.95 59.14
C ILE A 234 43.42 -13.47 59.29
N ASP A 235 42.41 -14.20 59.77
CA ASP A 235 42.49 -15.65 59.95
C ASP A 235 42.64 -16.37 58.59
N SER A 236 41.94 -15.92 57.54
CA SER A 236 42.08 -16.46 56.18
C SER A 236 43.48 -16.22 55.62
N ILE A 237 44.00 -14.99 55.71
CA ILE A 237 45.34 -14.65 55.21
C ILE A 237 46.42 -15.43 55.97
N HIS A 238 46.24 -15.65 57.28
CA HIS A 238 47.20 -16.41 58.08
C HIS A 238 47.20 -17.91 57.73
N SER A 239 46.04 -18.46 57.34
CA SER A 239 45.94 -19.83 56.83
C SER A 239 46.59 -19.96 55.45
N ASP A 240 46.30 -19.04 54.54
CA ASP A 240 46.86 -19.01 53.19
C ASP A 240 48.39 -18.87 53.22
N LEU A 241 48.92 -18.01 54.11
CA LEU A 241 50.37 -17.87 54.31
C LEU A 241 51.04 -19.16 54.81
N LYS A 242 50.36 -19.92 55.68
CA LYS A 242 50.89 -21.21 56.16
C LYS A 242 50.92 -22.24 55.04
N GLU A 243 49.85 -22.31 54.24
CA GLU A 243 49.75 -23.21 53.09
C GLU A 243 50.85 -22.94 52.07
N VAL A 244 51.02 -21.67 51.66
CA VAL A 244 52.02 -21.26 50.68
C VAL A 244 53.44 -21.51 51.20
N ASN A 245 53.70 -21.24 52.47
CA ASN A 245 55.03 -21.48 53.06
C ASN A 245 55.34 -22.98 53.13
N HIS A 246 54.35 -23.82 53.48
CA HIS A 246 54.51 -25.27 53.46
C HIS A 246 54.79 -25.80 52.04
N GLN A 247 54.06 -25.30 51.03
CA GLN A 247 54.31 -25.64 49.63
C GLN A 247 55.72 -25.21 49.18
N LEU A 248 56.17 -24.02 49.56
CA LEU A 248 57.51 -23.53 49.25
C LEU A 248 58.60 -24.43 49.84
N VAL A 249 58.45 -24.88 51.08
CA VAL A 249 59.40 -25.80 51.73
C VAL A 249 59.45 -27.15 51.01
N LEU A 250 58.30 -27.69 50.61
CA LEU A 250 58.26 -28.95 49.87
C LEU A 250 58.90 -28.83 48.47
N PHE A 251 58.61 -27.76 47.74
CA PHE A 251 59.19 -27.53 46.41
C PHE A 251 60.69 -27.31 46.47
N THR A 252 61.18 -26.55 47.45
CA THR A 252 62.62 -26.32 47.64
C THR A 252 63.35 -27.63 47.96
N GLN A 253 62.80 -28.50 48.79
CA GLN A 253 63.35 -29.84 49.05
C GLN A 253 63.34 -30.73 47.80
N GLN A 254 62.28 -30.71 47.00
CA GLN A 254 62.22 -31.48 45.75
C GLN A 254 63.28 -31.03 44.74
N VAL A 255 63.46 -29.72 44.57
CA VAL A 255 64.49 -29.16 43.67
C VAL A 255 65.88 -29.55 44.15
N PHE A 256 66.15 -29.46 45.45
CA PHE A 256 67.44 -29.85 46.03
C PHE A 256 67.75 -31.34 45.80
N ASN A 257 66.79 -32.21 46.11
CA ASN A 257 66.93 -33.66 45.92
C ASN A 257 67.17 -34.02 44.45
N ARG A 258 66.47 -33.35 43.52
CA ARG A 258 66.66 -33.56 42.08
C ARG A 258 68.07 -33.16 41.62
N GLN A 259 68.59 -32.03 42.07
CA GLN A 259 69.95 -31.60 41.77
C GLN A 259 70.99 -32.57 42.34
N GLN A 260 70.79 -33.05 43.58
CA GLN A 260 71.67 -34.04 44.20
C GLN A 260 71.69 -35.37 43.43
N GLN A 261 70.54 -35.87 43.00
CA GLN A 261 70.46 -37.06 42.15
C GLN A 261 71.16 -36.87 40.80
N GLN A 262 70.98 -35.73 40.13
CA GLN A 262 71.68 -35.42 38.89
C GLN A 262 73.20 -35.40 39.08
N PHE A 263 73.67 -34.81 40.18
CA PHE A 263 75.09 -34.80 40.52
C PHE A 263 75.63 -36.22 40.78
N SER A 264 74.91 -37.06 41.53
CA SER A 264 75.29 -38.46 41.75
C SER A 264 75.38 -39.26 40.46
N ILE A 265 74.44 -39.06 39.52
CA ILE A 265 74.48 -39.70 38.20
C ILE A 265 75.69 -39.22 37.38
N ALA A 266 76.00 -37.93 37.41
CA ALA A 266 77.18 -37.38 36.74
C ALA A 266 78.48 -37.97 37.31
N MET A 267 78.59 -38.09 38.63
CA MET A 267 79.73 -38.72 39.31
C MET A 267 79.85 -40.21 38.96
N ALA A 268 78.74 -40.95 38.89
CA ALA A 268 78.74 -42.35 38.48
C ALA A 268 79.21 -42.54 37.03
N LYS A 269 78.79 -41.64 36.12
CA LYS A 269 79.28 -41.63 34.72
C LYS A 269 80.78 -41.34 34.64
N LEU A 270 81.26 -40.37 35.43
CA LEU A 270 82.68 -40.03 35.47
C LEU A 270 83.53 -41.21 35.95
N ASN A 271 83.08 -41.89 37.01
CA ASN A 271 83.74 -43.07 37.56
C ASN A 271 83.77 -44.25 36.58
N GLY A 272 82.69 -44.48 35.82
CA GLY A 272 82.61 -45.57 34.84
C GLY A 272 83.54 -45.44 33.63
N ILE A 273 84.09 -44.25 33.38
CA ILE A 273 85.04 -43.98 32.28
C ILE A 273 86.49 -44.04 32.76
N SER A 274 86.75 -44.23 34.07
CA SER A 274 88.10 -44.24 34.64
C SER A 274 88.85 -45.58 34.38
N PRO A 275 90.03 -45.56 33.71
CA PRO A 275 90.81 -46.76 33.37
C PRO A 275 91.26 -47.60 34.58
N LEU A 276 91.28 -47.02 35.78
CA LEU A 276 91.62 -47.68 37.04
C LEU A 276 90.58 -48.75 37.45
N GLN A 277 89.33 -48.60 37.03
CA GLN A 277 88.27 -49.58 37.36
C GLN A 277 88.39 -50.86 36.51
N ASN A 278 88.89 -50.76 35.28
CA ASN A 278 89.16 -51.93 34.43
C ASN A 278 90.32 -52.78 34.99
N LEU A 279 91.35 -52.15 35.57
CA LEU A 279 92.42 -52.84 36.31
C LEU A 279 91.89 -53.53 37.58
N SER A 280 90.87 -52.96 38.24
CA SER A 280 90.25 -53.56 39.43
C SER A 280 89.34 -54.76 39.16
N ARG A 281 88.96 -55.00 37.90
CA ARG A 281 88.15 -56.15 37.46
C ARG A 281 88.99 -57.38 37.05
N GLY A 282 90.29 -57.39 37.37
CA GLY A 282 91.16 -58.55 37.19
C GLY A 282 91.91 -58.61 35.85
N TYR A 283 91.93 -57.53 35.07
CA TYR A 283 92.72 -57.44 33.84
C TYR A 283 94.12 -56.88 34.15
N ALA A 284 95.16 -57.54 33.64
CA ALA A 284 96.55 -57.11 33.79
C ALA A 284 97.01 -56.29 32.57
N TYR A 285 97.80 -55.24 32.82
CA TYR A 285 98.42 -54.43 31.78
C TYR A 285 99.83 -54.98 31.50
N VAL A 286 100.08 -55.49 30.29
CA VAL A 286 101.32 -56.22 29.95
C VAL A 286 102.24 -55.35 29.09
N THR A 287 103.49 -55.20 29.53
CA THR A 287 104.53 -54.43 28.85
C THR A 287 105.82 -55.24 28.69
N ASP A 288 106.61 -54.95 27.66
CA ASP A 288 107.94 -55.54 27.47
C ASP A 288 108.97 -54.90 28.43
N ASP A 289 109.80 -55.71 29.10
CA ASP A 289 110.71 -55.26 30.16
C ASP A 289 111.85 -54.37 29.63
N LYS A 290 112.22 -54.51 28.34
CA LYS A 290 113.29 -53.71 27.74
C LYS A 290 112.82 -52.42 27.07
N THR A 291 111.56 -52.35 26.64
CA THR A 291 111.06 -51.23 25.82
C THR A 291 109.87 -50.50 26.43
N GLY A 292 109.24 -51.04 27.46
CA GLY A 292 108.05 -50.47 28.10
C GLY A 292 106.82 -50.38 27.17
N GLN A 293 106.88 -50.97 25.96
CA GLN A 293 105.78 -50.93 25.02
C GLN A 293 104.69 -51.94 25.40
N HIS A 294 103.43 -51.49 25.26
CA HIS A 294 102.27 -52.30 25.58
C HIS A 294 102.04 -53.38 24.54
N ILE A 295 102.04 -54.63 24.98
CA ILE A 295 101.91 -55.78 24.09
C ILE A 295 100.42 -56.12 23.95
N LYS A 296 99.86 -55.91 22.75
CA LYS A 296 98.46 -56.22 22.44
C LYS A 296 98.26 -57.60 21.81
N SER A 297 99.34 -58.28 21.40
CA SER A 297 99.25 -59.52 20.62
C SER A 297 100.43 -60.46 20.88
N LEU A 298 100.18 -61.77 20.87
CA LEU A 298 101.17 -62.82 21.15
C LEU A 298 102.28 -62.92 20.10
N ASN A 299 102.06 -62.44 18.88
CA ASN A 299 103.02 -62.56 17.76
C ASN A 299 104.31 -61.75 17.95
N THR A 300 104.33 -60.78 18.87
CA THR A 300 105.51 -59.94 19.13
C THR A 300 106.47 -60.55 20.15
N ILE A 301 106.19 -61.74 20.69
CA ILE A 301 106.94 -62.32 21.80
C ILE A 301 107.77 -63.51 21.30
N LYS A 302 109.10 -63.49 21.51
CA LYS A 302 109.99 -64.64 21.25
C LYS A 302 110.17 -65.48 22.51
N LYS A 303 110.11 -66.81 22.40
CA LYS A 303 110.31 -67.74 23.53
C LYS A 303 111.63 -67.43 24.26
N GLY A 304 111.52 -67.09 25.55
CA GLY A 304 112.64 -66.71 26.42
C GLY A 304 112.73 -65.21 26.78
N SER A 305 111.77 -64.38 26.36
CA SER A 305 111.74 -62.94 26.72
C SER A 305 111.06 -62.70 28.08
N ALA A 306 111.63 -61.78 28.87
CA ALA A 306 111.06 -61.30 30.13
C ALA A 306 109.99 -60.22 29.85
N LEU A 307 108.86 -60.29 30.53
CA LEU A 307 107.73 -59.38 30.40
C LEU A 307 107.34 -58.87 31.78
N THR A 308 106.95 -57.61 31.88
CA THR A 308 106.45 -57.00 33.11
C THR A 308 104.93 -56.83 33.01
N THR A 309 104.22 -57.37 33.99
CA THR A 309 102.76 -57.29 34.10
C THR A 309 102.36 -56.43 35.28
N ARG A 310 101.52 -55.42 35.06
CA ARG A 310 101.00 -54.56 36.12
C ARG A 310 99.55 -54.89 36.41
N LEU A 311 99.32 -55.31 37.65
CA LEU A 311 98.00 -55.52 38.24
C LEU A 311 97.62 -54.32 39.11
N LYS A 312 96.38 -54.33 39.61
CA LYS A 312 95.82 -53.33 40.53
C LYS A 312 96.75 -53.02 41.71
N ASP A 313 97.49 -54.02 42.18
CA ASP A 313 98.16 -53.97 43.49
C ASP A 313 99.70 -53.95 43.37
N GLY A 314 100.25 -54.08 42.16
CA GLY A 314 101.69 -54.16 41.94
C GLY A 314 102.08 -54.63 40.54
N SER A 315 103.38 -54.68 40.25
CA SER A 315 103.93 -55.17 38.98
C SER A 315 104.94 -56.28 39.22
N PHE A 316 104.90 -57.32 38.41
CA PHE A 316 105.89 -58.41 38.39
C PHE A 316 106.12 -58.93 36.97
#